data_AF-A0A523W744-F1
#
_entry.id   AF-A0A523W744-F1
#
_cell.length_a   1.000
_cell.length_b   1.000
_cell.length_c   1.000
_cell.angle_alpha   90.00
_cell.angle_beta   90.00
_cell.angle_gamma   90.00
#
_symmetry.space_group_name_H-M   'P 1'
#
loop_
_entity.id
_entity.type
_entity.pdbx_description
1 polymer ?
#
loop_
_entity_poly.entity_id
_entity_poly.type
_entity_poly.pdbx_seq_one_letter_code
_entity_poly.pdbx_strand_id
1 'polypeptide(L)'
;MTKVKINEVKIEFMEEEEAVSLFDDLLQRVERDGVSRKLVEKAEKKILKRTRKAQKTINKGKPSPEQLRSLRESTKLLEDIIKHPNRYSGKVTEEVLKVL
;
A
#
# COMPACT_ATOMS: atom_id res chain seq x y z
N MET A 1 -7.69 -8.28 4.42
CA MET A 1 -7.79 -6.92 5.01
C MET A 1 -8.68 -7.01 6.22
N THR A 2 -8.34 -6.28 7.28
CA THR A 2 -9.14 -6.19 8.51
C THR A 2 -9.85 -4.84 8.61
N LYS A 3 -11.00 -4.78 9.30
CA LYS A 3 -11.75 -3.52 9.50
C LYS A 3 -11.52 -2.99 10.91
N VAL A 4 -10.93 -1.80 11.00
CA VAL A 4 -10.68 -1.10 12.27
C VAL A 4 -11.81 -0.10 12.52
N LYS A 5 -12.50 -0.21 13.68
CA LYS A 5 -13.53 0.75 14.10
C LYS A 5 -12.90 1.90 14.87
N ILE A 6 -13.15 3.14 14.43
CA ILE A 6 -12.67 4.37 15.08
C ILE A 6 -13.81 5.37 15.09
N ASN A 7 -14.26 5.80 16.27
CA ASN A 7 -15.34 6.79 16.42
C ASN A 7 -16.52 6.54 15.45
N GLU A 8 -17.05 5.31 15.48
CA GLU A 8 -18.17 4.85 14.63
C GLU A 8 -17.86 4.62 13.14
N VAL A 9 -16.70 5.05 12.64
CA VAL A 9 -16.24 4.81 11.27
C VAL A 9 -15.45 3.50 11.19
N LYS A 10 -15.75 2.64 10.20
CA LYS A 10 -14.97 1.44 9.89
C LYS A 10 -13.98 1.75 8.76
N ILE A 11 -12.69 1.59 9.01
CA ILE A 11 -11.62 1.80 8.04
C ILE A 11 -10.97 0.46 7.74
N GLU A 12 -10.81 0.12 6.46
CA GLU A 12 -10.08 -1.07 6.03
C GLU A 12 -8.58 -0.85 6.24
N PHE A 13 -7.94 -1.81 6.88
CA PHE A 13 -6.53 -1.85 7.17
C PHE A 13 -5.94 -3.12 6.54
N MET A 14 -4.85 -2.96 5.81
CA MET A 14 -4.08 -4.05 5.24
C MET A 14 -2.96 -4.39 6.20
N GLU A 15 -2.90 -5.66 6.60
CA GLU A 15 -1.87 -6.13 7.53
C GLU A 15 -0.52 -6.23 6.85
N GLU A 16 0.54 -6.39 7.65
CA GLU A 16 1.91 -6.39 7.12
C GLU A 16 2.15 -7.52 6.13
N GLU A 17 1.69 -8.73 6.44
CA GLU A 17 1.82 -9.89 5.56
C GLU A 17 1.08 -9.69 4.23
N GLU A 18 -0.09 -9.06 4.27
CA GLU A 18 -0.86 -8.72 3.06
C GLU A 18 -0.15 -7.67 2.22
N ALA A 19 0.49 -6.68 2.87
CA ALA A 19 1.27 -5.67 2.19
C ALA A 19 2.51 -6.28 1.52
N VAL A 20 3.18 -7.25 2.15
CA VAL A 20 4.31 -7.98 1.53
C VAL A 20 3.83 -8.69 0.27
N SER A 21 2.77 -9.49 0.36
CA SER A 21 2.20 -10.20 -0.80
C SER A 21 1.80 -9.25 -1.94
N LEU A 22 1.25 -8.07 -1.60
CA LEU A 22 0.91 -7.04 -2.58
C LEU A 22 2.15 -6.55 -3.35
N PHE A 23 3.29 -6.37 -2.68
CA PHE A 23 4.53 -5.93 -3.32
C PHE A 23 5.20 -7.03 -4.14
N ASP A 24 5.07 -8.30 -3.75
CA ASP A 24 5.51 -9.43 -4.56
C ASP A 24 4.73 -9.49 -5.88
N ASP A 25 3.40 -9.35 -5.83
CA ASP A 25 2.54 -9.28 -7.02
C ASP A 25 2.86 -8.06 -7.89
N LEU A 26 3.08 -6.90 -7.24
CA LEU A 26 3.47 -5.68 -7.93
C LEU A 26 4.80 -5.84 -8.64
N LEU A 27 5.81 -6.44 -8.00
CA LEU A 27 7.13 -6.64 -8.59
C LEU A 27 7.04 -7.49 -9.87
N GLN A 28 6.34 -8.62 -9.80
CA GLN A 28 6.11 -9.48 -10.98
C GLN A 28 5.40 -8.74 -12.12
N ARG A 29 4.46 -7.85 -11.78
CA ARG A 29 3.69 -7.05 -12.74
C ARG A 29 4.56 -6.00 -13.43
N VAL A 30 5.33 -5.24 -12.65
CA VAL A 30 6.01 -4.03 -13.13
C VAL A 30 7.38 -4.32 -13.74
N GLU A 31 7.99 -5.48 -13.44
CA GLU A 31 9.17 -5.98 -14.18
C GLU A 31 8.88 -6.11 -15.69
N ARG A 32 7.65 -6.50 -16.06
CA ARG A 32 7.22 -6.59 -17.47
C ARG A 32 7.09 -5.23 -18.17
N ASP A 33 6.94 -4.16 -17.40
CA ASP A 33 6.74 -2.80 -17.89
C ASP A 33 8.02 -1.94 -17.81
N GLY A 34 9.15 -2.54 -17.43
CA GLY A 34 10.45 -1.86 -17.34
C GLY A 34 10.59 -0.93 -16.14
N VAL A 35 9.72 -1.04 -15.13
CA VAL A 35 9.78 -0.24 -13.90
C VAL A 35 10.95 -0.68 -13.05
N SER A 36 11.69 0.28 -12.50
CA SER A 36 12.85 -0.03 -11.65
C SER A 36 12.45 -0.80 -10.38
N ARG A 37 12.99 -2.02 -10.20
CA ARG A 37 12.87 -2.80 -8.96
C ARG A 37 13.25 -2.00 -7.71
N LYS A 38 14.26 -1.13 -7.81
CA LYS A 38 14.68 -0.26 -6.69
C LYS A 38 13.57 0.70 -6.25
N LEU A 39 12.71 1.16 -7.15
CA LEU A 39 11.56 2.00 -6.81
C LEU A 39 10.50 1.20 -6.05
N VAL A 40 10.22 -0.02 -6.51
CA VAL A 40 9.29 -0.95 -5.85
C VAL A 40 9.73 -1.23 -4.43
N GLU A 41 10.98 -1.67 -4.23
CA GLU A 41 11.55 -1.97 -2.90
C GLU A 41 11.55 -0.74 -1.98
N LYS A 42 11.72 0.47 -2.53
CA LYS A 42 11.67 1.72 -1.74
C LYS A 42 10.24 2.02 -1.29
N ALA A 43 9.25 1.84 -2.17
CA ALA A 43 7.85 2.00 -1.84
C ALA A 43 7.40 0.95 -0.81
N GLU A 44 7.81 -0.31 -0.99
CA GLU A 44 7.56 -1.41 -0.07
C GLU A 44 8.04 -1.08 1.35
N LYS A 45 9.32 -0.71 1.50
CA LYS A 45 9.88 -0.32 2.81
C LYS A 45 9.11 0.81 3.48
N LYS A 46 8.64 1.80 2.70
CA LYS A 46 7.84 2.91 3.23
C LYS A 46 6.46 2.44 3.69
N ILE A 47 5.76 1.65 2.87
CA ILE A 47 4.42 1.13 3.20
C ILE A 47 4.50 0.21 4.41
N LEU A 48 5.41 -0.77 4.44
CA LEU A 48 5.60 -1.66 5.60
C LEU A 48 5.89 -0.88 6.88
N LYS A 49 6.72 0.17 6.81
CA LYS A 49 6.98 1.04 7.97
C LYS A 49 5.72 1.78 8.43
N ARG A 50 4.88 2.26 7.51
CA ARG A 50 3.59 2.90 7.84
C ARG A 50 2.60 1.88 8.42
N THR A 51 2.49 0.69 7.83
CA THR A 51 1.65 -0.42 8.31
C THR A 51 2.04 -0.84 9.73
N ARG A 52 3.33 -1.05 10.01
CA ARG A 52 3.83 -1.34 11.38
C ARG A 52 3.47 -0.26 12.39
N LYS A 53 3.61 1.01 11.99
CA LYS A 53 3.23 2.15 12.86
C LYS A 53 1.73 2.17 13.13
N ALA A 54 0.91 1.96 12.10
CA ALA A 54 -0.53 1.87 12.21
C ALA A 54 -0.98 0.70 13.09
N GLN A 55 -0.39 -0.49 12.92
CA GLN A 55 -0.68 -1.64 13.78
C GLN A 55 -0.36 -1.33 15.26
N LYS A 56 0.77 -0.67 15.53
CA LYS A 56 1.13 -0.26 16.89
C LYS A 56 0.13 0.74 17.48
N THR A 57 -0.41 1.67 16.70
CA THR A 57 -1.40 2.64 17.20
C THR A 57 -2.77 2.00 17.39
N ILE A 58 -3.17 1.08 16.52
CA ILE A 58 -4.36 0.23 16.67
C ILE A 58 -4.27 -0.58 17.98
N ASN A 59 -3.16 -1.30 18.20
CA ASN A 59 -2.97 -2.13 19.39
C ASN A 59 -2.97 -1.30 20.69
N LYS A 60 -2.57 -0.03 20.62
CA LYS A 60 -2.62 0.92 21.75
C LYS A 60 -4.00 1.55 21.96
N GLY A 61 -5.00 1.22 21.14
CA GLY A 61 -6.34 1.81 21.17
C GLY A 61 -6.37 3.28 20.75
N LYS A 62 -5.31 3.79 20.09
CA LYS A 62 -5.20 5.18 19.60
C LYS A 62 -4.97 5.23 18.09
N PRO A 63 -5.77 4.53 17.26
CA PRO A 63 -5.59 4.55 15.82
C PRO A 63 -5.84 5.97 15.27
N SER A 64 -4.98 6.41 14.34
CA SER A 64 -5.18 7.68 13.63
C SER A 64 -6.02 7.44 12.37
N PRO A 65 -7.26 7.97 12.27
CA PRO A 65 -8.11 7.78 11.10
C PRO A 65 -7.46 8.27 9.80
N GLU A 66 -6.77 9.41 9.85
CA GLU A 66 -6.11 10.02 8.70
C GLU A 66 -4.97 9.15 8.18
N GLN A 67 -4.12 8.63 9.09
CA GLN A 67 -3.03 7.74 8.72
C GLN A 67 -3.56 6.45 8.10
N LEU A 68 -4.64 5.89 8.65
CA LEU A 68 -5.25 4.66 8.13
C LEU A 68 -5.93 4.89 6.78
N ARG A 69 -6.60 6.02 6.57
CA ARG A 69 -7.17 6.39 5.26
C ARG A 69 -6.09 6.58 4.21
N SER A 70 -5.05 7.35 4.50
CA SER A 70 -3.94 7.58 3.59
C SER A 70 -3.21 6.27 3.23
N LEU A 71 -3.01 5.39 4.22
CA LEU A 71 -2.43 4.07 3.98
C LEU A 71 -3.33 3.21 3.09
N ARG A 72 -4.65 3.20 3.35
CA ARG A 72 -5.63 2.47 2.54
C ARG A 72 -5.68 2.97 1.09
N GLU A 73 -5.66 4.28 0.88
CA GLU A 73 -5.63 4.87 -0.46
C GLU A 73 -4.37 4.48 -1.21
N SER A 74 -3.22 4.49 -0.52
CA SER A 74 -1.95 4.03 -1.06
C SER A 74 -2.00 2.56 -1.48
N THR A 75 -2.45 1.67 -0.61
CA THR A 75 -2.51 0.23 -0.91
C THR A 75 -3.56 -0.08 -1.98
N LYS A 76 -4.70 0.63 -1.99
CA LYS A 76 -5.71 0.48 -3.05
C LYS A 76 -5.20 0.90 -4.42
N LEU A 77 -4.42 1.98 -4.49
CA LEU A 77 -3.82 2.41 -5.74
C LEU A 77 -2.85 1.35 -6.28
N LEU A 78 -2.05 0.73 -5.40
CA LEU A 78 -1.18 -0.38 -5.77
C LEU A 78 -1.97 -1.61 -6.24
N GLU A 79 -3.05 -1.98 -5.54
CA GLU A 79 -3.96 -3.04 -6.00
C GLU A 79 -4.57 -2.73 -7.38
N ASP A 80 -4.93 -1.48 -7.64
CA ASP A 80 -5.52 -1.04 -8.91
C ASP A 80 -4.52 -1.18 -10.06
N ILE A 81 -3.25 -0.83 -9.82
CA ILE A 81 -2.14 -1.02 -10.78
C ILE A 81 -1.99 -2.51 -11.15
N ILE A 82 -2.08 -3.40 -10.17
CA ILE A 82 -1.97 -4.85 -10.38
C ILE A 82 -3.19 -5.37 -11.16
N LYS A 83 -4.40 -5.00 -10.74
CA LYS A 83 -5.67 -5.51 -11.31
C LYS A 83 -6.01 -4.93 -12.69
N HIS A 84 -5.56 -3.72 -12.98
CA HIS A 84 -5.88 -3.00 -14.22
C HIS A 84 -4.62 -2.61 -14.98
N PRO A 85 -3.86 -3.60 -15.49
CA PRO A 85 -2.58 -3.38 -16.17
C PRO A 85 -2.69 -2.39 -17.34
N ASN A 86 -3.82 -2.40 -18.06
CA ASN A 86 -4.05 -1.56 -19.23
C ASN A 86 -4.31 -0.08 -18.90
N ARG A 87 -4.55 0.25 -17.63
CA ARG A 87 -4.81 1.63 -17.18
C ARG A 87 -3.54 2.35 -16.71
N TYR A 88 -2.47 1.61 -16.45
CA TYR A 88 -1.23 2.14 -15.88
C TYR A 88 -0.06 1.75 -16.76
N SER A 89 0.53 2.74 -17.44
CA SER A 89 1.81 2.55 -18.12
C SER A 89 2.94 2.48 -17.10
N GLY A 90 4.08 1.87 -17.47
CA GLY A 90 5.26 1.82 -16.61
C GLY A 90 5.69 3.19 -16.07
N LYS A 91 5.61 4.26 -16.90
CA LYS A 91 5.90 5.64 -16.46
C LYS A 91 4.93 6.14 -15.38
N VAL A 92 3.63 5.87 -15.53
CA VAL A 92 2.63 6.27 -14.54
C VAL A 92 2.85 5.50 -13.23
N THR A 93 3.15 4.20 -13.33
CA THR A 93 3.48 3.37 -12.17
C THR A 93 4.73 3.88 -11.45
N GLU A 94 5.77 4.29 -12.17
CA GLU A 94 6.96 4.89 -11.55
C GLU A 94 6.64 6.19 -10.80
N GLU A 95 5.83 7.08 -11.39
CA GLU A 95 5.43 8.32 -10.73
C GLU A 95 4.63 8.05 -9.45
N VAL A 96 3.70 7.08 -9.49
CA VAL A 96 2.98 6.63 -8.30
C VAL A 96 3.95 6.10 -7.23
N LEU A 97 4.90 5.24 -7.60
CA LEU A 97 5.86 4.67 -6.65
C LEU A 97 6.79 5.73 -6.03
N LYS A 98 7.10 6.82 -6.74
CA LYS A 98 7.93 7.92 -6.21
C LYS A 98 7.22 8.72 -5.12
N VAL A 99 5.90 8.89 -5.21
CA VAL A 99 5.12 9.74 -4.29
C VAL A 99 4.62 9.01 -3.04
N LEU A 100 4.59 7.67 -3.04
CA LEU A 100 4.31 6.84 -1.86
C LEU A 100 5.39 7.00 -0.77
#